data_AF-G3MG38-F1
#
_entry.id   AF-G3MG38-F1
#
_cell.length_a   1.000
_cell.length_b   1.000
_cell.length_c   1.000
_cell.angle_alpha   90.00
_cell.angle_beta   90.00
_cell.angle_gamma   90.00
#
_symmetry.space_group_name_H-M   'P 1'
#
loop_
_entity.id
_entity.type
_entity.pdbx_description
1 polymer ?
#
loop_
_entity_poly.entity_id
_entity_poly.type
_entity_poly.pdbx_seq_one_letter_code
_entity_poly.pdbx_strand_id
1 'polypeptide(L)'
;MHSTETHFLKFVSRKVRTYSGQAVERLDSLPGIMLQRILLFGLTLELAISLDNSDLKTRLVIVKMDGDNCTYKNHTFRSYYNPNGQCEDWTCNKHDKTVSVAECSDPPPGCTRNASSGAVFPNCCEKSCVKLTDATCVAPGGILLADGQDFNSIDPCVQYKCNNKTVT
;
A
#
# COMPACT_ATOMS: atom_id res chain seq x y z
N MET A 1 7.80 -1.80 33.30
CA MET A 1 8.44 -2.52 32.18
C MET A 1 7.73 -3.85 31.99
N HIS A 2 6.81 -3.95 31.04
CA HIS A 2 6.51 -5.14 30.24
C HIS A 2 5.32 -4.91 29.30
N SER A 3 5.57 -5.17 28.01
CA SER A 3 4.64 -5.79 27.05
C SER A 3 3.37 -5.04 26.61
N THR A 4 3.46 -4.33 25.48
CA THR A 4 2.32 -4.13 24.55
C THR A 4 2.79 -4.10 23.08
N GLU A 5 3.45 -5.17 22.63
CA GLU A 5 3.59 -5.50 21.20
C GLU A 5 2.53 -6.55 20.84
N THR A 6 1.26 -6.18 20.65
CA THR A 6 0.26 -7.19 20.22
C THR A 6 -0.98 -6.66 19.50
N HIS A 7 -0.95 -5.47 18.89
CA HIS A 7 -2.10 -4.97 18.12
C HIS A 7 -1.83 -4.66 16.64
N PHE A 8 -0.57 -4.67 16.18
CA PHE A 8 -0.25 -4.42 14.78
C PHE A 8 -0.42 -5.67 13.87
N LEU A 9 -0.51 -6.87 14.44
CA LEU A 9 -0.55 -8.12 13.67
C LEU A 9 -1.95 -8.60 13.25
N LYS A 10 -3.04 -7.89 13.58
CA LYS A 10 -4.40 -8.35 13.23
C LYS A 10 -4.87 -7.97 11.82
N PHE A 11 -4.16 -7.12 11.09
CA PHE A 11 -4.58 -6.70 9.75
C PHE A 11 -4.04 -7.57 8.60
N VAL A 12 -3.12 -8.51 8.86
CA VAL A 12 -2.43 -9.27 7.81
C VAL A 12 -3.05 -10.67 7.55
N SER A 13 -3.97 -11.16 8.39
CA SER A 13 -4.43 -12.57 8.33
C SER A 13 -5.58 -12.89 7.37
N ARG A 14 -5.97 -12.01 6.46
CA ARG A 14 -7.02 -12.34 5.46
C ARG A 14 -6.55 -11.99 4.06
N LYS A 15 -5.82 -12.92 3.40
CA LYS A 15 -6.01 -13.37 2.00
C LYS A 15 -4.75 -14.11 1.48
N VAL A 16 -4.43 -15.27 2.05
CA VAL A 16 -3.51 -16.22 1.39
C VAL A 16 -4.32 -17.49 1.14
N ARG A 17 -4.91 -17.57 -0.05
CA ARG A 17 -5.55 -18.79 -0.56
C ARG A 17 -5.05 -19.05 -1.97
N THR A 18 -4.33 -20.16 -2.08
CA THR A 18 -4.23 -21.03 -3.25
C THR A 18 -3.36 -20.57 -4.42
N TYR A 19 -2.07 -20.93 -4.40
CA TYR A 19 -1.35 -21.43 -5.59
C TYR A 19 -0.29 -22.43 -5.10
N SER A 20 -0.60 -23.73 -5.16
CA SER A 20 0.37 -24.81 -4.97
C SER A 20 0.19 -25.78 -6.11
N GLY A 21 1.14 -25.77 -7.04
CA GLY A 21 1.21 -26.72 -8.12
C GLY A 21 2.43 -26.46 -8.97
N GLN A 22 3.57 -27.05 -8.60
CA GLN A 22 4.54 -27.58 -9.58
C GLN A 22 5.65 -28.42 -8.92
N ALA A 23 5.77 -29.64 -9.45
CA ALA A 23 6.95 -30.49 -9.66
C ALA A 23 7.92 -30.73 -8.48
N VAL A 24 7.80 -31.91 -7.88
CA VAL A 24 8.85 -32.57 -7.07
C VAL A 24 9.66 -33.48 -8.00
N GLU A 25 10.81 -33.02 -8.48
CA GLU A 25 11.80 -33.89 -9.11
C GLU A 25 12.70 -34.54 -8.05
N ARG A 26 12.90 -35.86 -8.19
CA ARG A 26 13.68 -36.71 -7.29
C ARG A 26 15.18 -36.43 -7.47
N LEU A 27 15.86 -36.01 -6.40
CA LEU A 27 17.32 -36.12 -6.27
C LEU A 27 17.65 -37.28 -5.32
N ASP A 28 17.86 -38.46 -5.91
CA ASP A 28 18.49 -39.60 -5.22
C ASP A 28 20.01 -39.53 -5.41
N SER A 29 20.74 -39.75 -4.31
CA SER A 29 22.18 -40.06 -4.19
C SER A 29 23.20 -38.91 -4.03
N LEU A 30 23.35 -38.40 -2.78
CA LEU A 30 24.63 -37.82 -2.31
C LEU A 30 24.90 -38.19 -0.83
N PRO A 31 26.18 -38.38 -0.43
CA PRO A 31 26.58 -38.96 0.86
C PRO A 31 26.50 -38.01 2.07
N GLY A 32 25.50 -38.24 2.92
CA GLY A 32 25.66 -38.53 4.35
C GLY A 32 26.03 -37.45 5.38
N ILE A 33 26.97 -36.52 5.14
CA ILE A 33 27.57 -35.74 6.28
C ILE A 33 27.72 -34.23 6.01
N MET A 34 27.31 -33.73 4.85
CA MET A 34 27.24 -32.27 4.58
C MET A 34 25.83 -31.75 4.24
N LEU A 35 24.78 -32.55 4.42
CA LEU A 35 23.41 -32.12 4.10
C LEU A 35 22.73 -31.31 5.22
N GLN A 36 23.23 -31.39 6.46
CA GLN A 36 22.58 -30.76 7.61
C GLN A 36 22.84 -29.25 7.71
N ARG A 37 23.92 -28.74 7.08
CA ARG A 37 24.20 -27.29 7.04
C ARG A 37 23.48 -26.58 5.90
N ILE A 38 23.19 -27.24 4.79
CA ILE A 38 22.50 -26.62 3.63
C ILE A 38 21.00 -26.45 3.92
N LEU A 39 20.39 -27.36 4.69
CA LEU A 39 18.98 -27.27 5.11
C LEU A 39 18.69 -26.12 6.10
N LEU A 40 19.71 -25.58 6.80
CA LEU A 40 19.52 -24.46 7.74
C LEU A 40 19.56 -23.08 7.09
N PHE A 41 20.03 -22.96 5.84
CA PHE A 41 20.06 -21.68 5.10
C PHE A 41 18.93 -21.52 4.06
N GLY A 42 18.12 -22.55 3.83
CA GLY A 42 17.04 -22.53 2.83
C GLY A 42 15.70 -21.93 3.28
N LEU A 43 15.53 -21.60 4.57
CA LEU A 43 14.22 -21.28 5.15
C LEU A 43 13.98 -19.79 5.44
N THR A 44 14.91 -18.89 5.09
CA THR A 44 14.78 -17.45 5.41
C THR A 44 14.37 -16.57 4.24
N LEU A 45 14.05 -17.12 3.05
CA LEU A 45 13.82 -16.33 1.84
C LEU A 45 12.39 -16.37 1.29
N GLU A 46 11.36 -16.38 2.15
CA GLU A 46 9.95 -16.35 1.66
C GLU A 46 9.04 -15.29 2.31
N LEU A 47 9.59 -14.31 3.06
CA LEU A 47 8.76 -13.27 3.69
C LEU A 47 8.88 -11.86 3.08
N ALA A 48 9.62 -11.70 1.98
CA ALA A 48 9.72 -10.44 1.27
C ALA A 48 8.79 -10.39 0.04
N ILE A 49 7.56 -10.90 0.15
CA ILE A 49 6.50 -10.43 -0.74
C ILE A 49 6.10 -9.07 -0.19
N SER A 50 6.88 -8.05 -0.56
CA SER A 50 6.54 -6.67 -0.30
C SER A 50 5.16 -6.42 -0.90
N LEU A 51 4.13 -6.35 -0.05
CA LEU A 51 2.96 -5.59 -0.43
C LEU A 51 3.49 -4.21 -0.77
N ASP A 52 3.42 -3.89 -2.05
CA ASP A 52 3.70 -2.57 -2.56
C ASP A 52 2.58 -1.66 -2.01
N ASN A 53 2.74 -1.25 -0.74
CA ASN A 53 1.88 -0.30 -0.06
C ASN A 53 2.10 1.12 -0.61
N SER A 54 2.53 1.26 -1.87
CA SER A 54 2.73 2.54 -2.56
C SER A 54 1.48 3.42 -2.50
N ASP A 55 0.31 2.78 -2.32
CA ASP A 55 -1.00 3.42 -2.40
C ASP A 55 -1.48 4.00 -1.08
N LEU A 56 -0.72 3.80 0.00
CA LEU A 56 -1.01 4.35 1.31
C LEU A 56 0.11 5.28 1.72
N LYS A 57 -0.26 6.47 2.20
CA LYS A 57 0.65 7.38 2.90
C LYS A 57 0.20 7.53 4.34
N THR A 58 1.16 7.66 5.24
CA THR A 58 0.88 7.95 6.65
C THR A 58 1.49 9.28 7.02
N ARG A 59 0.69 10.15 7.63
CA ARG A 59 1.17 11.40 8.23
C ARG A 59 1.01 11.35 9.74
N LEU A 60 1.98 11.93 10.45
CA LEU A 60 1.93 12.10 11.90
C LEU A 60 1.55 13.54 12.21
N VAL A 61 0.56 13.72 13.10
CA VAL A 61 0.08 15.03 13.51
C VAL A 61 0.18 15.13 15.02
N ILE A 62 0.85 16.16 15.54
CA ILE A 62 0.87 16.45 16.99
C ILE A 62 -0.51 16.98 17.39
N VAL A 63 -1.07 16.42 18.45
CA VAL A 63 -2.44 16.73 18.90
C VAL A 63 -2.49 17.13 20.37
N LYS A 64 -3.60 17.76 20.75
CA LYS A 64 -3.95 17.95 22.15
C LYS A 64 -4.51 16.64 22.71
N MET A 65 -4.18 16.36 23.96
CA MET A 65 -4.73 15.24 24.71
C MET A 65 -5.83 15.75 25.65
N ASP A 66 -6.97 15.06 25.67
CA ASP A 66 -8.03 15.25 26.66
C ASP A 66 -8.11 13.99 27.53
N GLY A 67 -7.38 14.04 28.65
CA GLY A 67 -7.06 12.89 29.48
C GLY A 67 -6.39 11.79 28.66
N ASP A 68 -7.16 10.74 28.40
CA ASP A 68 -6.72 9.51 27.75
C ASP A 68 -7.03 9.47 26.24
N ASN A 69 -7.55 10.57 25.69
CA ASN A 69 -8.03 10.68 24.31
C ASN A 69 -7.21 11.69 23.50
N CYS A 70 -7.05 11.42 22.20
CA CYS A 70 -6.55 12.39 21.24
C CYS A 70 -7.69 13.25 20.71
N THR A 71 -7.44 14.55 20.52
CA THR A 71 -8.37 15.47 19.83
C THR A 71 -7.81 15.87 18.46
N TYR A 72 -8.48 15.47 17.38
CA TYR A 72 -8.09 15.75 15.99
C TYR A 72 -9.31 16.03 15.10
N LYS A 73 -9.26 17.08 14.26
CA LYS A 73 -10.37 17.52 13.38
C LYS A 73 -11.75 17.57 14.09
N ASN A 74 -11.80 18.11 15.31
CA ASN A 74 -13.00 18.18 16.17
C ASN A 74 -13.56 16.83 16.65
N HIS A 75 -12.80 15.74 16.52
CA HIS A 75 -13.14 14.44 17.08
C HIS A 75 -12.21 14.10 18.24
N THR A 76 -12.80 13.54 19.30
CA THR A 76 -12.07 13.03 20.46
C THR A 76 -12.22 11.52 20.52
N PHE A 77 -11.10 10.79 20.49
CA PHE A 77 -11.10 9.33 20.45
C PHE A 77 -9.90 8.75 21.20
N ARG A 78 -10.08 7.54 21.75
CA ARG A 78 -9.10 6.94 22.66
C ARG A 78 -7.95 6.22 21.97
N SER A 79 -8.22 5.56 20.85
CA SER A 79 -7.25 4.68 20.19
C SER A 79 -7.40 4.75 18.68
N TYR A 80 -8.54 4.33 18.14
CA TYR A 80 -8.78 4.30 16.71
C TYR A 80 -10.04 5.08 16.36
N TYR A 81 -10.02 5.75 15.21
CA TYR A 81 -11.18 6.42 14.65
C TYR A 81 -11.14 6.36 13.12
N ASN A 82 -12.22 5.85 12.52
CA ASN A 82 -12.43 5.90 11.08
C ASN A 82 -13.47 7.00 10.79
N PRO A 83 -13.06 8.15 10.23
CA PRO A 83 -13.99 9.21 9.83
C PRO A 83 -14.89 8.76 8.68
N ASN A 84 -16.21 8.75 8.89
CA ASN A 84 -17.16 8.48 7.82
C ASN A 84 -16.99 9.49 6.66
N GLY A 85 -16.94 8.98 5.44
CA GLY A 85 -16.85 9.80 4.22
C GLY A 85 -15.45 10.35 3.92
N GLN A 86 -14.46 10.11 4.77
CA GLN A 86 -13.05 10.33 4.45
C GLN A 86 -12.38 8.97 4.25
N CYS A 87 -11.58 8.84 3.19
CA CYS A 87 -10.78 7.64 2.96
C CYS A 87 -9.49 7.70 3.78
N GLU A 88 -9.65 7.78 5.10
CA GLU A 88 -8.57 7.89 6.08
C GLU A 88 -8.85 6.97 7.28
N ASP A 89 -7.79 6.56 7.97
CA ASP A 89 -7.84 5.86 9.27
C ASP A 89 -6.95 6.57 10.27
N TRP A 90 -7.46 6.84 11.47
CA TRP A 90 -6.74 7.58 12.50
C TRP A 90 -6.41 6.70 13.70
N THR A 91 -5.15 6.73 14.12
CA THR A 91 -4.66 6.04 15.31
C THR A 91 -4.02 7.02 16.28
N CYS A 92 -4.54 7.09 17.50
CA CYS A 92 -4.05 7.92 18.59
C CYS A 92 -2.85 7.25 19.27
N ASN A 93 -1.69 7.87 19.18
CA ASN A 93 -0.51 7.53 19.95
C ASN A 93 -0.40 8.44 21.16
N LYS A 94 -0.84 7.93 22.32
CA LYS A 94 -0.91 8.70 23.57
C LYS A 94 0.46 9.06 24.13
N HIS A 95 1.43 8.16 23.98
CA HIS A 95 2.79 8.36 24.48
C HIS A 95 3.44 9.55 23.78
N ASP A 96 3.32 9.58 22.46
CA ASP A 96 3.93 10.61 21.62
C ASP A 96 3.04 11.84 21.44
N LYS A 97 1.81 11.81 21.98
CA LYS A 97 0.78 12.86 21.80
C LYS A 97 0.55 13.19 20.32
N THR A 98 0.52 12.15 19.49
CA THR A 98 0.33 12.26 18.04
C THR A 98 -0.84 11.42 17.58
N VAL A 99 -1.41 11.80 16.42
CA VAL A 99 -2.31 10.95 15.65
C VAL A 99 -1.58 10.54 14.37
N SER A 100 -1.51 9.23 14.13
CA SER A 100 -1.14 8.65 12.85
C SER A 100 -2.37 8.62 11.96
N VAL A 101 -2.32 9.35 10.84
CA VAL A 101 -3.38 9.36 9.83
C VAL A 101 -2.88 8.58 8.64
N ALA A 102 -3.45 7.40 8.41
CA ALA A 102 -3.28 6.64 7.19
C ALA A 102 -4.31 7.12 6.17
N GLU A 103 -3.87 7.46 4.97
CA GLU A 103 -4.70 7.96 3.88
C GLU A 103 -4.18 7.43 2.55
N CYS A 104 -4.97 7.55 1.47
CA CYS A 104 -4.48 7.12 0.17
C CYS A 104 -3.36 8.04 -0.34
N SER A 105 -2.34 7.45 -0.93
CA SER A 105 -1.40 8.16 -1.79
C SER A 105 -2.12 8.68 -3.03
N ASP A 106 -1.51 9.68 -3.66
CA ASP A 106 -1.96 10.13 -4.97
C ASP A 106 -1.72 9.00 -5.99
N PRO A 107 -2.70 8.66 -6.84
CA PRO A 107 -2.51 7.62 -7.83
C PRO A 107 -1.31 7.94 -8.71
N PRO A 108 -0.46 6.95 -9.05
CA PRO A 108 0.63 7.19 -9.96
C PRO A 108 0.10 7.57 -11.35
N PRO A 109 0.95 8.17 -12.19
CA PRO A 109 0.59 8.56 -13.54
C PRO A 109 0.01 7.40 -14.35
N GLY A 110 -1.05 7.65 -15.13
CA GLY A 110 -1.75 6.59 -15.85
C GLY A 110 -2.74 5.80 -14.97
N CYS A 111 -2.91 6.14 -13.69
CA CYS A 111 -3.87 5.48 -12.80
C CYS A 111 -4.92 6.45 -12.27
N THR A 112 -6.13 5.91 -12.06
CA THR A 112 -7.28 6.65 -11.53
C THR A 112 -7.83 5.93 -10.31
N ARG A 113 -8.20 6.70 -9.27
CA ARG A 113 -8.89 6.19 -8.09
C ARG A 113 -10.28 5.70 -8.51
N ASN A 114 -10.58 4.41 -8.29
CA ASN A 114 -11.84 3.78 -8.71
C ASN A 114 -12.56 3.12 -7.51
N ALA A 115 -12.57 3.81 -6.38
CA ALA A 115 -13.24 3.35 -5.17
C ALA A 115 -14.73 3.13 -5.41
N SER A 116 -15.26 1.99 -4.95
CA SER A 116 -16.70 1.75 -4.91
C SER A 116 -17.39 2.77 -3.99
N SER A 117 -18.61 3.18 -4.35
CA SER A 117 -19.41 4.06 -3.50
C SER A 117 -19.60 3.42 -2.11
N GLY A 118 -19.26 4.17 -1.05
CA GLY A 118 -19.32 3.68 0.33
C GLY A 118 -18.19 2.75 0.74
N ALA A 119 -17.14 2.56 -0.08
CA ALA A 119 -15.96 1.83 0.35
C ALA A 119 -15.29 2.52 1.55
N VAL A 120 -14.88 1.71 2.53
CA VAL A 120 -14.14 2.16 3.72
C VAL A 120 -12.65 1.96 3.51
N PHE A 121 -11.83 2.65 4.29
CA PHE A 121 -10.39 2.46 4.28
C PHE A 121 -10.05 0.99 4.64
N PRO A 122 -9.05 0.35 3.98
CA PRO A 122 -8.22 0.86 2.88
C PRO A 122 -8.82 0.65 1.48
N ASN A 123 -9.99 0.00 1.36
CA ASN A 123 -10.58 -0.35 0.08
C ASN A 123 -10.97 0.86 -0.77
N CYS A 124 -11.26 2.00 -0.16
CA CYS A 124 -11.47 3.26 -0.88
C CYS A 124 -10.18 3.86 -1.50
N CYS A 125 -9.01 3.24 -1.27
CA CYS A 125 -7.77 3.57 -1.98
C CYS A 125 -7.56 2.76 -3.26
N GLU A 126 -8.50 1.87 -3.60
CA GLU A 126 -8.42 1.10 -4.84
C GLU A 126 -8.28 2.02 -6.06
N LYS A 127 -7.37 1.62 -6.95
CA LYS A 127 -7.03 2.33 -8.19
C LYS A 127 -7.05 1.36 -9.37
N SER A 128 -7.36 1.90 -10.54
CA SER A 128 -7.20 1.22 -11.82
C SER A 128 -6.20 1.97 -12.67
N CYS A 129 -5.29 1.24 -13.31
CA CYS A 129 -4.27 1.81 -14.19
C CYS A 129 -4.57 1.49 -15.65
N VAL A 130 -4.24 2.42 -16.53
CA VAL A 130 -4.30 2.22 -17.98
C VAL A 130 -3.37 1.08 -18.34
N LYS A 131 -3.92 0.06 -19.00
CA LYS A 131 -3.13 -1.07 -19.51
C LYS A 131 -2.46 -0.67 -20.82
N LEU A 132 -1.35 -1.31 -21.14
CA LEU A 132 -0.63 -1.08 -22.40
C LEU A 132 -1.52 -1.28 -23.64
N THR A 133 -2.50 -2.18 -23.57
CA THR A 133 -3.46 -2.42 -24.66
C THR A 133 -4.41 -1.25 -24.91
N ASP A 134 -4.64 -0.44 -23.87
CA ASP A 134 -5.63 0.64 -23.85
C ASP A 134 -4.94 2.02 -23.91
N ALA A 135 -3.60 2.03 -23.81
CA ALA A 135 -2.79 3.23 -23.86
C ALA A 135 -2.71 3.76 -25.28
N THR A 136 -3.13 5.00 -25.45
CA THR A 136 -3.11 5.70 -26.74
C THR A 136 -1.83 6.51 -26.91
N CYS A 137 -1.26 6.98 -25.79
CA CYS A 137 -0.05 7.77 -25.77
C CYS A 137 0.98 7.26 -24.74
N VAL A 138 2.25 7.58 -24.99
CA VAL A 138 3.36 7.34 -24.06
C VAL A 138 4.06 8.67 -23.80
N ALA A 139 3.94 9.18 -22.57
CA ALA A 139 4.66 10.37 -22.14
C ALA A 139 6.13 10.05 -21.81
N PRO A 140 7.02 11.06 -21.74
CA PRO A 140 8.40 10.87 -21.28
C PRO A 140 8.47 10.10 -19.96
N GLY A 141 9.46 9.21 -19.83
CA GLY A 141 9.55 8.29 -18.69
C GLY A 141 8.73 7.00 -18.83
N GLY A 142 8.12 6.74 -19.99
CA GLY A 142 7.38 5.50 -20.25
C GLY A 142 5.99 5.45 -19.63
N ILE A 143 5.45 6.61 -19.23
CA ILE A 143 4.13 6.72 -18.62
C ILE A 143 3.05 6.54 -19.68
N LEU A 144 2.16 5.58 -19.45
CA LEU A 144 1.05 5.27 -20.34
C LEU A 144 -0.14 6.18 -20.05
N LEU A 145 -0.68 6.81 -21.09
CA LEU A 145 -1.86 7.67 -21.01
C LEU A 145 -2.95 7.16 -21.94
N ALA A 146 -4.18 7.10 -21.43
CA ALA A 146 -5.38 6.90 -22.24
C ALA A 146 -5.72 8.18 -23.01
N ASP A 147 -6.54 8.05 -24.06
CA ASP A 147 -7.01 9.21 -24.81
C ASP A 147 -7.81 10.17 -23.92
N GLY A 148 -7.49 11.47 -23.99
CA GLY A 148 -8.07 12.51 -23.15
C GLY A 148 -7.51 12.59 -21.72
N GLN A 149 -6.53 11.77 -21.36
CA GLN A 149 -5.89 11.80 -20.04
C GLN A 149 -4.81 12.88 -19.95
N ASP A 150 -4.77 13.55 -18.80
CA ASP A 150 -3.77 14.56 -18.45
C ASP A 150 -2.85 14.03 -17.34
N PHE A 151 -1.56 14.39 -17.40
CA PHE A 151 -0.53 14.03 -16.41
C PHE A 151 0.38 15.23 -16.12
N ASN A 152 0.57 15.55 -14.84
CA ASN A 152 1.48 16.60 -14.41
C ASN A 152 2.80 15.98 -13.93
N SER A 153 3.89 16.27 -14.64
CA SER A 153 5.24 15.93 -14.22
C SER A 153 5.80 17.04 -13.32
N ILE A 154 6.53 16.65 -12.27
CA ILE A 154 7.20 17.60 -11.37
C ILE A 154 8.60 17.93 -11.89
N ASP A 155 9.25 16.97 -12.55
CA ASP A 155 10.59 17.11 -13.11
C ASP A 155 10.67 16.42 -14.49
N PRO A 156 10.60 17.17 -15.61
CA PRO A 156 10.40 18.62 -15.69
C PRO A 156 8.98 19.00 -15.25
N CYS A 157 8.80 20.24 -14.76
CA CYS A 157 7.50 20.78 -14.35
C CYS A 157 6.65 21.12 -15.59
N VAL A 158 5.99 20.10 -16.15
CA VAL A 158 5.17 20.20 -17.36
C VAL A 158 3.91 19.37 -17.23
N GLN A 159 2.85 19.80 -17.92
CA GLN A 159 1.63 19.04 -18.06
C GLN A 159 1.62 18.36 -19.42
N TYR A 160 1.49 17.05 -19.43
CA TYR A 160 1.30 16.23 -20.62
C TYR A 160 -0.17 15.91 -20.79
N LYS A 161 -0.66 16.04 -22.02
CA LYS A 161 -2.03 15.67 -22.38
C LYS A 161 -2.03 14.73 -23.58
N CYS A 162 -2.73 13.60 -23.47
CA CYS A 162 -2.92 12.68 -24.59
C CYS A 162 -4.16 13.07 -25.40
N ASN A 163 -3.97 13.41 -26.67
CA ASN A 163 -5.04 13.66 -27.64
C ASN A 163 -4.79 12.84 -28.90
N ASN A 164 -5.63 11.84 -29.14
CA ASN A 164 -5.66 10.99 -30.33
C ASN A 164 -4.26 10.52 -30.77
N LYS A 165 -3.54 9.85 -29.85
CA LYS A 165 -2.17 9.30 -30.01
C LYS A 165 -1.03 10.33 -29.99
N THR A 166 -1.35 11.60 -29.77
CA THR A 166 -0.34 12.66 -29.65
C THR A 166 -0.26 13.13 -28.21
N VAL A 167 0.96 13.25 -27.67
CA VAL A 167 1.21 13.92 -26.39
C VAL A 167 1.55 15.37 -26.67
N THR A 168 0.83 16.28 -26.04
CA THR A 168 1.11 17.73 -26.02
C THR A 168 1.54 18.17 -24.64
#